data_AF-A0A0Q6PPP3-F1
#
_entry.id   AF-A0A0Q6PPP3-F1
#
_cell.length_a   1.000
_cell.length_b   1.000
_cell.length_c   1.000
_cell.angle_alpha   90.00
_cell.angle_beta   90.00
_cell.angle_gamma   90.00
#
_symmetry.space_group_name_H-M   'P 1'
#
loop_
_entity.id
_entity.type
_entity.pdbx_description
1 polymer ?
#
loop_
_entity_poly.entity_id
_entity_poly.type
_entity_poly.pdbx_seq_one_letter_code
_entity_poly.pdbx_strand_id
1 'polypeptide(L)'
;MAVMTAATEAWRMASPEDMVRAVSASMRERTGKTVEEWVAIVADAGIDPIDHKAVRNLLKSRWSIPQNSQWAIADAAARSAGWLLRFTDAPTGSRLIPSTNFAQASHRVALSTPEEVDTELRKFIAIAYAQNG
;
A
#
# COMPACT_ATOMS: atom_id res chain seq x y z
N MET A 1 -46.10 8.46 16.12
CA MET A 1 -44.91 7.61 16.31
C MET A 1 -43.87 7.99 15.26
N ALA A 2 -42.81 8.70 15.66
CA ALA A 2 -41.72 9.11 14.78
C ALA A 2 -40.40 8.70 15.45
N VAL A 3 -40.00 7.44 15.28
CA VAL A 3 -38.67 6.95 15.68
C VAL A 3 -38.26 5.86 14.68
N MET A 4 -37.95 6.24 13.43
CA MET A 4 -37.24 5.32 12.52
C MET A 4 -36.56 5.98 11.30
N THR A 5 -36.20 7.27 11.37
CA THR A 5 -35.72 8.03 10.19
C THR A 5 -34.47 8.88 10.45
N ALA A 6 -33.48 8.36 11.21
CA ALA A 6 -32.22 9.08 11.42
C ALA A 6 -30.97 8.22 11.12
N ALA A 7 -31.02 6.91 11.37
CA ALA A 7 -29.86 6.03 11.18
C ALA A 7 -29.57 5.68 9.69
N THR A 8 -30.59 5.73 8.83
CA THR A 8 -30.53 5.25 7.44
C THR A 8 -30.08 6.29 6.41
N GLU A 9 -29.91 7.57 6.77
CA GLU A 9 -29.45 8.63 5.86
C GLU A 9 -27.96 8.98 6.02
N ALA A 10 -27.37 8.73 7.19
CA ALA A 10 -25.99 9.14 7.50
C ALA A 10 -24.91 8.44 6.67
N TRP A 11 -25.15 7.19 6.22
CA TRP A 11 -24.20 6.45 5.38
C TRP A 11 -24.20 6.89 3.92
N ARG A 12 -25.22 7.65 3.49
CA ARG A 12 -25.43 8.03 2.09
C ARG A 12 -24.71 9.33 1.68
N MET A 13 -24.10 10.06 2.62
CA MET A 13 -23.45 11.36 2.37
C MET A 13 -21.93 11.40 2.53
N ALA A 14 -21.27 10.38 3.09
CA ALA A 14 -19.81 10.38 3.13
C ALA A 14 -19.27 10.01 1.75
N SER A 15 -18.76 10.98 1.01
CA SER A 15 -18.07 10.67 -0.24
C SER A 15 -16.80 9.83 0.04
N PRO A 16 -16.27 9.09 -0.94
CA PRO A 16 -14.96 8.44 -0.79
C PRO A 16 -13.88 9.39 -0.29
N GLU A 17 -13.90 10.64 -0.75
CA GLU A 17 -12.96 11.69 -0.33
C GLU A 17 -13.17 12.09 1.14
N ASP A 18 -14.41 12.20 1.60
CA ASP A 18 -14.72 12.49 3.01
C ASP A 18 -14.29 11.33 3.93
N MET A 19 -14.49 10.08 3.49
CA MET A 19 -14.01 8.91 4.23
C MET A 19 -12.49 8.88 4.33
N VAL A 20 -11.77 9.13 3.22
CA VAL A 20 -10.31 9.22 3.23
C VAL A 20 -9.84 10.34 4.16
N ARG A 21 -10.46 11.52 4.09
CA ARG A 21 -10.14 12.66 4.97
C ARG A 21 -10.33 12.32 6.44
N ALA A 22 -11.44 11.67 6.80
CA ALA A 22 -11.73 11.26 8.17
C ALA A 22 -10.73 10.23 8.69
N VAL A 23 -10.34 9.25 7.87
CA VAL A 23 -9.30 8.26 8.23
C VAL A 23 -7.96 8.96 8.46
N SER A 24 -7.56 9.88 7.59
CA SER A 24 -6.30 10.62 7.73
C SER A 24 -6.30 11.52 8.97
N ALA A 25 -7.40 12.18 9.29
CA ALA A 25 -7.56 12.96 10.53
C ALA A 25 -7.46 12.07 11.77
N SER A 26 -8.17 10.94 11.80
CA SER A 26 -8.11 9.97 12.91
C SER A 26 -6.71 9.36 13.06
N MET A 27 -5.99 9.14 11.97
CA MET A 27 -4.60 8.65 12.04
C MET A 27 -3.68 9.71 12.65
N ARG A 28 -3.79 10.96 12.22
CA ARG A 28 -3.01 12.08 12.75
C ARG A 28 -3.28 12.29 14.24
N GLU A 29 -4.52 12.20 14.68
CA GLU A 29 -4.87 12.30 16.10
C GLU A 29 -4.21 11.19 16.93
N ARG A 30 -4.23 9.94 16.44
CA ARG A 30 -3.70 8.79 17.20
C ARG A 30 -2.18 8.65 17.16
N THR A 31 -1.52 9.17 16.14
CA THR A 31 -0.10 8.90 15.87
C THR A 31 0.76 10.14 15.65
N GLY A 32 0.15 11.32 15.60
CA GLY A 32 0.80 12.59 15.29
C GLY A 32 1.05 12.86 13.79
N LYS A 33 0.78 11.88 12.90
CA LYS A 33 1.06 11.98 11.45
C LYS A 33 -0.04 11.33 10.62
N THR A 34 -0.18 11.74 9.36
CA THR A 34 -1.07 11.04 8.41
C THR A 34 -0.45 9.73 7.93
N VAL A 35 -1.23 8.92 7.22
CA VAL A 35 -0.74 7.68 6.61
C VAL A 35 0.37 8.00 5.59
N GLU A 36 0.20 9.03 4.77
CA GLU A 36 1.16 9.42 3.72
C GLU A 36 2.51 9.84 4.33
N GLU A 37 2.48 10.62 5.42
CA GLU A 37 3.68 11.00 6.16
C GLU A 37 4.39 9.78 6.76
N TRP A 38 3.64 8.81 7.28
CA TRP A 38 4.22 7.56 7.78
C TRP A 38 4.80 6.69 6.66
N VAL A 39 4.14 6.63 5.50
CA VAL A 39 4.65 5.92 4.32
C VAL A 39 5.98 6.51 3.87
N ALA A 40 6.09 7.85 3.81
CA ALA A 40 7.35 8.51 3.50
C ALA A 40 8.45 8.16 4.51
N ILE A 41 8.14 8.15 5.81
CA ILE A 41 9.09 7.74 6.85
C ILE A 41 9.54 6.28 6.69
N VAL A 42 8.62 5.38 6.33
CA VAL A 42 8.96 3.98 6.07
C VAL A 42 9.87 3.85 4.85
N ALA A 43 9.59 4.60 3.77
CA ALA A 43 10.44 4.62 2.58
C ALA A 43 11.86 5.12 2.89
N ASP A 44 12.00 6.15 3.74
CA ASP A 44 13.29 6.71 4.16
C ASP A 44 14.02 5.86 5.22
N ALA A 45 13.35 4.90 5.84
CA ALA A 45 13.93 4.09 6.93
C ALA A 45 14.92 3.02 6.43
N GLY A 46 15.05 2.81 5.12
CA GLY A 46 15.95 1.82 4.54
C GLY A 46 15.53 0.36 4.76
N ILE A 47 14.28 0.13 5.16
CA ILE A 47 13.66 -1.21 5.22
C ILE A 47 12.81 -1.43 3.97
N ASP A 48 12.67 -2.68 3.53
CA ASP A 48 11.77 -2.98 2.41
C ASP A 48 10.31 -2.81 2.86
N PRO A 49 9.51 -1.89 2.27
CA PRO A 49 8.15 -1.64 2.73
C PRO A 49 7.21 -2.84 2.57
N ILE A 50 7.57 -3.79 1.70
CA ILE A 50 6.83 -5.05 1.51
C ILE A 50 6.98 -5.98 2.71
N ASP A 51 8.08 -5.86 3.49
CA ASP A 51 8.24 -6.61 4.74
C ASP A 51 7.39 -5.96 5.84
N HIS A 52 6.11 -6.34 5.87
CA HIS A 52 5.17 -5.89 6.89
C HIS A 52 5.66 -6.18 8.32
N LYS A 53 6.47 -7.22 8.53
CA LYS A 53 7.00 -7.52 9.88
C LYS A 53 8.08 -6.51 10.25
N ALA A 54 9.02 -6.22 9.35
CA ALA A 54 10.05 -5.20 9.58
C ALA A 54 9.42 -3.82 9.80
N VAL A 55 8.45 -3.42 8.97
CA VAL A 55 7.73 -2.14 9.11
C VAL A 55 7.03 -2.05 10.46
N ARG A 56 6.23 -3.06 10.85
CA ARG A 56 5.51 -3.03 12.14
C ARG A 56 6.46 -3.03 13.33
N ASN A 57 7.57 -3.78 13.26
CA ASN A 57 8.59 -3.78 14.31
C ASN A 57 9.28 -2.42 14.46
N LEU A 58 9.59 -1.75 13.35
CA LEU A 58 10.14 -0.40 13.35
C LEU A 58 9.15 0.60 13.99
N LEU A 59 7.89 0.60 13.55
CA LEU A 59 6.85 1.50 14.05
C LEU A 59 6.60 1.30 15.56
N LYS A 60 6.59 0.06 16.01
CA LYS A 60 6.46 -0.28 17.43
C LYS A 60 7.67 0.19 18.24
N SER A 61 8.88 -0.15 17.81
CA SER A 61 10.09 0.08 18.59
C SER A 61 10.49 1.56 18.67
N ARG A 62 10.37 2.30 17.56
CA ARG A 62 10.86 3.68 17.48
C ARG A 62 9.82 4.72 17.88
N TRP A 63 8.53 4.45 17.65
CA TRP A 63 7.46 5.41 17.89
C TRP A 63 6.29 4.86 18.71
N SER A 64 6.34 3.60 19.17
CA SER A 64 5.26 2.98 19.97
C SER A 64 3.87 3.10 19.34
N ILE A 65 3.81 3.05 18.00
CA ILE A 65 2.56 3.18 17.24
C ILE A 65 1.58 2.06 17.65
N PRO A 66 0.28 2.33 17.85
CA PRO A 66 -0.71 1.29 18.15
C PRO A 66 -0.87 0.26 17.03
N GLN A 67 -1.13 -1.01 17.38
CA GLN A 67 -1.13 -2.14 16.44
C GLN A 67 -1.98 -1.93 15.18
N ASN A 68 -3.21 -1.42 15.31
CA ASN A 68 -4.09 -1.19 14.15
C ASN A 68 -3.52 -0.12 13.22
N SER A 69 -2.88 0.92 13.77
CA SER A 69 -2.17 1.92 12.97
C SER A 69 -0.93 1.34 12.30
N GLN A 70 -0.19 0.45 12.97
CA GLN A 70 0.95 -0.23 12.36
C GLN A 70 0.53 -1.03 11.11
N TRP A 71 -0.59 -1.75 11.18
CA TRP A 71 -1.12 -2.51 10.05
C TRP A 71 -1.54 -1.61 8.89
N ALA A 72 -2.27 -0.53 9.18
CA ALA A 72 -2.69 0.42 8.15
C ALA A 72 -1.49 1.08 7.45
N ILE A 73 -0.46 1.46 8.22
CA ILE A 73 0.77 2.05 7.67
C ILE A 73 1.55 1.02 6.84
N ALA A 74 1.69 -0.22 7.33
CA ALA A 74 2.41 -1.27 6.61
C ALA A 74 1.73 -1.61 5.27
N ASP A 75 0.40 -1.76 5.24
CA ASP A 75 -0.35 -2.01 4.01
C ASP A 75 -0.20 -0.84 3.02
N ALA A 76 -0.34 0.40 3.49
CA ALA A 76 -0.16 1.58 2.65
C ALA A 76 1.27 1.68 2.09
N ALA A 77 2.28 1.40 2.91
CA ALA A 77 3.68 1.45 2.50
C ALA A 77 4.01 0.36 1.46
N ALA A 78 3.49 -0.85 1.65
CA ALA A 78 3.65 -1.94 0.68
C ALA A 78 2.98 -1.61 -0.67
N ARG A 79 1.76 -1.06 -0.66
CA ARG A 79 1.08 -0.61 -1.89
C ARG A 79 1.87 0.49 -2.62
N SER A 80 2.44 1.43 -1.85
CA SER A 80 3.26 2.50 -2.40
C SER A 80 4.60 2.01 -2.96
N ALA A 81 5.10 0.86 -2.51
CA ALA A 81 6.38 0.30 -2.96
C ALA A 81 6.30 -0.42 -4.32
N GLY A 82 5.07 -0.68 -4.82
CA GLY A 82 4.84 -1.22 -6.15
C GLY A 82 4.27 -2.64 -6.18
N TRP A 83 3.77 -3.01 -7.35
CA TRP A 83 3.09 -4.28 -7.62
C TRP A 83 4.09 -5.37 -7.95
N LEU A 84 3.91 -6.54 -7.34
CA LEU A 84 4.84 -7.66 -7.43
C LEU A 84 4.60 -8.51 -8.68
N LEU A 85 5.70 -8.92 -9.32
CA LEU A 85 5.74 -9.84 -10.45
C LEU A 85 6.76 -10.96 -10.18
N ARG A 86 6.36 -12.20 -10.51
CA ARG A 86 7.24 -13.36 -10.43
C ARG A 86 7.69 -13.77 -11.83
N PHE A 87 8.99 -13.72 -12.06
CA PHE A 87 9.64 -14.22 -13.26
C PHE A 87 10.58 -15.37 -12.88
N THR A 88 10.58 -16.42 -13.69
CA THR A 88 11.64 -17.44 -13.72
C THR A 88 12.77 -17.03 -14.66
N ASP A 89 12.43 -16.34 -15.75
CA ASP A 89 13.35 -15.72 -16.70
C ASP A 89 12.88 -14.27 -16.96
N ALA A 90 13.53 -13.31 -16.30
CA ALA A 90 13.04 -11.93 -16.28
C ALA A 90 13.34 -11.20 -17.60
N PRO A 91 12.35 -10.56 -18.25
CA PRO A 91 12.62 -9.73 -19.41
C PRO A 91 13.42 -8.49 -19.01
N THR A 92 14.14 -7.90 -19.96
CA THR A 92 14.80 -6.60 -19.73
C THR A 92 13.78 -5.47 -19.79
N GLY A 93 13.80 -4.56 -18.82
CA GLY A 93 12.96 -3.37 -18.80
C GLY A 93 13.33 -2.42 -17.68
N SER A 94 13.41 -1.12 -17.96
CA SER A 94 13.79 -0.10 -16.97
C SER A 94 12.76 0.09 -15.85
N ARG A 95 11.52 -0.40 -16.05
CA ARG A 95 10.45 -0.38 -15.06
C ARG A 95 10.52 -1.50 -14.03
N LEU A 96 11.28 -2.57 -14.31
CA LEU A 96 11.37 -3.72 -13.43
C LEU A 96 12.40 -3.46 -12.34
N ILE A 97 11.92 -3.37 -11.10
CA ILE A 97 12.78 -3.21 -9.92
C ILE A 97 12.92 -4.59 -9.27
N PRO A 98 14.14 -5.15 -9.12
CA PRO A 98 14.33 -6.42 -8.41
C PRO A 98 13.78 -6.36 -6.98
N SER A 99 13.14 -7.45 -6.54
CA SER A 99 12.68 -7.63 -5.16
C SER A 99 13.57 -8.67 -4.48
N THR A 100 14.26 -8.27 -3.42
CA THR A 100 15.25 -9.14 -2.75
C THR A 100 14.72 -9.83 -1.49
N ASN A 101 13.57 -9.39 -0.95
CA ASN A 101 13.07 -9.85 0.36
C ASN A 101 11.68 -10.49 0.31
N PHE A 102 11.16 -10.81 -0.87
CA PHE A 102 9.84 -11.43 -1.02
C PHE A 102 9.92 -12.67 -1.92
N ALA A 103 10.13 -13.86 -1.35
CA ALA A 103 10.38 -15.10 -2.10
C ALA A 103 9.31 -15.47 -3.15
N GLN A 104 8.09 -14.93 -3.02
CA GLN A 104 7.01 -15.14 -3.98
C GLN A 104 7.01 -14.16 -5.16
N ALA A 105 7.94 -13.21 -5.21
CA ALA A 105 8.12 -12.27 -6.31
C ALA A 105 9.60 -12.05 -6.63
N SER A 106 9.89 -11.82 -7.89
CA SER A 106 11.26 -11.53 -8.35
C SER A 106 11.48 -10.04 -8.57
N HIS A 107 10.41 -9.34 -8.94
CA HIS A 107 10.45 -7.95 -9.37
C HIS A 107 9.19 -7.23 -8.90
N ARG A 108 9.24 -5.90 -8.92
CA ARG A 108 8.08 -5.03 -8.72
C ARG A 108 8.07 -3.90 -9.74
N VAL A 109 6.87 -3.35 -9.95
CA VAL A 109 6.65 -2.15 -10.77
C VAL A 109 5.86 -1.15 -9.94
N ALA A 110 6.40 0.06 -9.77
CA ALA A 110 5.67 1.15 -9.14
C ALA A 110 4.59 1.67 -10.09
N LEU A 111 3.37 1.87 -9.58
CA LEU A 111 2.28 2.50 -10.32
C LEU A 111 1.65 3.57 -9.44
N SER A 112 1.54 4.78 -9.97
CA SER A 112 0.91 5.93 -9.34
C SER A 112 -0.43 6.27 -9.99
N THR A 113 -0.63 5.93 -11.27
CA THR A 113 -1.89 6.18 -11.98
C THR A 113 -2.31 4.98 -12.85
N PRO A 114 -3.61 4.83 -13.16
CA PRO A 114 -4.10 3.76 -14.04
C PRO A 114 -3.51 3.82 -15.45
N GLU A 115 -3.15 5.00 -15.95
CA GLU A 115 -2.59 5.21 -17.29
C GLU A 115 -1.22 4.57 -17.46
N GLU A 116 -0.49 4.33 -16.37
CA GLU A 116 0.80 3.62 -16.38
C GLU A 116 0.64 2.12 -16.69
N VAL A 117 -0.59 1.60 -16.75
CA VAL A 117 -0.93 0.25 -17.26
C VAL A 117 -0.94 0.23 -18.80
N ASP A 118 0.21 0.56 -19.36
CA ASP A 118 0.46 0.65 -20.79
C ASP A 118 0.82 -0.69 -21.44
N THR A 119 1.16 -0.64 -22.73
CA THR A 119 1.52 -1.81 -23.52
C THR A 119 2.76 -2.54 -22.98
N GLU A 120 3.73 -1.83 -22.41
CA GLU A 120 4.94 -2.44 -21.87
C GLU A 120 4.61 -3.22 -20.59
N LEU A 121 3.89 -2.59 -19.66
CA LEU A 121 3.49 -3.28 -18.41
C LEU A 121 2.62 -4.50 -18.69
N ARG A 122 1.68 -4.40 -19.64
CA ARG A 122 0.83 -5.54 -20.04
C ARG A 122 1.66 -6.71 -20.58
N LYS A 123 2.76 -6.44 -21.30
CA LYS A 123 3.69 -7.50 -21.74
C LYS A 123 4.40 -8.16 -20.57
N PHE A 124 4.88 -7.38 -19.60
CA PHE A 124 5.51 -7.94 -18.40
C PHE A 124 4.55 -8.82 -17.59
N ILE A 125 3.31 -8.36 -17.41
CA ILE A 125 2.26 -9.15 -16.76
C ILE A 125 2.02 -10.45 -17.53
N ALA A 126 1.86 -10.39 -18.85
CA ALA A 126 1.64 -11.59 -19.68
C ALA A 126 2.78 -12.61 -19.56
N ILE A 127 4.04 -12.16 -19.56
CA ILE A 127 5.21 -13.03 -19.38
C ILE A 127 5.20 -13.66 -17.98
N ALA A 128 4.95 -12.87 -16.93
CA ALA A 128 4.89 -13.38 -15.57
C ALA A 128 3.81 -14.47 -15.44
N TYR A 129 2.61 -14.25 -15.98
CA TYR A 129 1.56 -15.27 -15.97
C TYR A 129 1.97 -16.53 -16.74
N ALA A 130 2.54 -16.39 -17.94
CA ALA A 130 2.97 -17.54 -18.75
C ALA A 130 4.03 -18.41 -18.06
N GLN A 131 4.89 -17.82 -17.22
CA GLN A 131 5.94 -18.53 -16.49
C GLN A 131 5.47 -19.22 -15.20
N ASN A 132 4.26 -18.91 -14.70
CA ASN A 132 3.75 -19.39 -13.40
C ASN A 132 2.39 -20.12 -13.50
N GLY A 133 1.90 -20.38 -14.71
CA GLY A 133 0.64 -21.08 -14.97
C GLY A 133 0.62 -22.52 -14.47
#